data_AF-A0A4Q5X4C1-F1
#
_entry.id   AF-A0A4Q5X4C1-F1
#
_cell.length_a   1.000
_cell.length_b   1.000
_cell.length_c   1.000
_cell.angle_alpha   90.00
_cell.angle_beta   90.00
_cell.angle_gamma   90.00
#
_symmetry.space_group_name_H-M   'P 1'
#
loop_
_entity.id
_entity.type
_entity.pdbx_description
1 polymer ?
#
loop_
_entity_poly.entity_id
_entity_poly.type
_entity_poly.pdbx_seq_one_letter_code
_entity_poly.pdbx_strand_id
1 'polypeptide(L)'
;MSRRAERLRNLLYFLFFTAQLGCASGSKSPATGGSGAPTDSAGAGAATGGGNSGGGAAGAMGLPWLHTEGNAFVTDGSLPVRLTGVGLANQSWGQWVSGTSDALATANKDPLVRPEEQYSWVLGDADFEILQGLSLHAVRYDVNYELFASDNPKQAQNLALLRAHARRIGTLGMYMIVNLAMPMGLDNQSDSVERLKPAPERERSIFEDPDYFAATLRMWKTVAETLAELPEVAGYELINEPRLPSDADGGLASYQAKYQALCDAIREVDRKHVIFVPEYNSREANPGETYYDGVTQQPVVDSGEQGVIWERHFVPVTGTNIAYVFHLYDPYEYTSAGAASFSRQTVENAIDAKVAERDKIGSAPLIITEYGVNRQQPAEKRLEWIRVVHERLRATSISALYFTYKSALDPYVPASTAFGLIGQFVTHDTYVTPTADGEALQPTILSVSQKNGFESVFTAYFKGQPSTFLSPMDNASLLAELTAFSR
;
A
#
# COMPACT_ATOMS: atom_id res chain seq x y z
N MET A 1 -30.58 -2.19 -6.25
CA MET A 1 -29.49 -3.07 -5.75
C MET A 1 -29.93 -3.66 -4.43
N SER A 2 -29.80 -4.98 -4.23
CA SER A 2 -30.48 -5.65 -3.10
C SER A 2 -29.75 -5.43 -1.77
N ARG A 3 -30.50 -5.14 -0.71
CA ARG A 3 -30.06 -5.00 0.70
C ARG A 3 -29.25 -6.19 1.25
N ARG A 4 -29.04 -7.25 0.47
CA ARG A 4 -28.27 -8.45 0.81
C ARG A 4 -26.79 -8.33 0.41
N ALA A 5 -26.47 -7.50 -0.59
CA ALA A 5 -25.08 -7.23 -1.02
C ALA A 5 -24.36 -6.30 -0.03
N GLU A 6 -25.05 -5.26 0.45
CA GLU A 6 -24.57 -4.38 1.54
C GLU A 6 -24.32 -5.12 2.87
N ARG A 7 -25.09 -6.18 3.14
CA ARG A 7 -25.02 -6.98 4.38
C ARG A 7 -23.79 -7.89 4.48
N LEU A 8 -23.21 -8.33 3.37
CA LEU A 8 -22.01 -9.18 3.40
C LEU A 8 -20.72 -8.37 3.33
N ARG A 9 -20.73 -7.24 2.59
CA ARG A 9 -19.60 -6.32 2.50
C ARG A 9 -19.07 -5.89 3.87
N ASN A 10 -19.98 -5.56 4.79
CA ASN A 10 -19.63 -5.05 6.13
C ASN A 10 -19.16 -6.13 7.13
N LEU A 11 -19.59 -7.38 6.96
CA LEU A 11 -19.17 -8.51 7.82
C LEU A 11 -17.76 -9.02 7.46
N LEU A 12 -17.33 -8.81 6.21
CA LEU A 12 -16.08 -9.36 5.66
C LEU A 12 -14.87 -8.43 5.79
N TYR A 13 -15.07 -7.11 5.87
CA TYR A 13 -14.01 -6.17 6.30
C TYR A 13 -13.59 -6.37 7.77
N PHE A 14 -14.37 -7.08 8.57
CA PHE A 14 -13.99 -7.49 9.93
C PHE A 14 -12.94 -8.62 9.93
N LEU A 15 -12.95 -9.47 8.90
CA LEU A 15 -12.06 -10.62 8.76
C LEU A 15 -10.71 -10.28 8.12
N PHE A 16 -10.62 -9.14 7.43
CA PHE A 16 -9.40 -8.68 6.77
C PHE A 16 -8.27 -8.33 7.75
N PHE A 17 -8.60 -7.92 8.98
CA PHE A 17 -7.61 -7.47 9.97
C PHE A 17 -7.41 -8.42 11.15
N THR A 18 -8.36 -9.32 11.44
CA THR A 18 -8.11 -10.42 12.39
C THR A 18 -7.02 -11.39 11.93
N ALA A 19 -6.61 -11.26 10.66
CA ALA A 19 -5.55 -12.02 10.02
C ALA A 19 -4.12 -11.57 10.42
N GLN A 20 -3.89 -10.42 11.05
CA GLN A 20 -2.52 -9.99 11.43
C GLN A 20 -2.14 -10.28 12.89
N LEU A 21 -3.02 -10.95 13.63
CA LEU A 21 -2.85 -11.18 15.07
C LEU A 21 -2.32 -12.60 15.34
N GLY A 22 -1.04 -12.68 15.71
CA GLY A 22 -0.57 -13.85 16.42
C GLY A 22 0.78 -13.65 17.11
N CYS A 23 0.71 -13.61 18.44
CA CYS A 23 1.86 -13.52 19.34
C CYS A 23 2.63 -14.84 19.42
N ALA A 24 3.95 -14.73 19.53
CA ALA A 24 4.80 -15.76 20.13
C ALA A 24 5.26 -15.29 21.51
N SER A 25 4.82 -16.01 22.55
CA SER A 25 5.28 -15.86 23.92
C SER A 25 6.62 -16.57 24.15
N GLY A 26 7.62 -15.82 24.63
CA GLY A 26 8.58 -16.24 25.65
C GLY A 26 9.71 -17.22 25.28
N SER A 27 10.95 -16.73 25.33
CA SER A 27 11.94 -17.26 26.29
C SER A 27 13.09 -16.26 26.50
N LYS A 28 13.49 -16.12 27.77
CA LYS A 28 14.61 -15.30 28.25
C LYS A 28 15.95 -15.93 27.85
N SER A 29 16.95 -15.12 27.52
CA SER A 29 18.34 -15.31 28.01
C SER A 29 19.24 -14.10 27.69
N PRO A 30 20.37 -13.95 28.41
CA PRO A 30 20.69 -12.71 29.12
C PRO A 30 21.69 -11.79 28.39
N ALA A 31 21.69 -10.55 28.86
CA ALA A 31 22.72 -9.56 28.61
C ALA A 31 24.09 -10.04 29.10
N THR A 32 25.10 -9.91 28.25
CA THR A 32 26.49 -9.67 28.66
C THR A 32 27.09 -8.62 27.74
N GLY A 33 27.48 -7.50 28.34
CA GLY A 33 28.22 -6.43 27.67
C GLY A 33 29.63 -6.85 27.29
N GLY A 34 30.18 -6.14 26.31
CA GLY A 34 31.56 -6.27 25.88
C GLY A 34 31.91 -5.16 24.89
N SER A 35 32.54 -4.12 25.41
CA SER A 35 33.17 -3.02 24.68
C SER A 35 34.23 -3.48 23.68
N GLY A 36 34.28 -2.87 22.50
CA GLY A 36 35.43 -2.99 21.59
C GLY A 36 35.26 -2.17 20.32
N ALA A 37 35.85 -0.98 20.29
CA ALA A 37 36.01 -0.14 19.11
C ALA A 37 37.18 -0.66 18.22
N PRO A 38 37.40 -0.12 17.00
CA PRO A 38 37.71 -0.91 15.81
C PRO A 38 39.20 -0.91 15.45
N THR A 39 39.59 -1.80 14.54
CA THR A 39 40.87 -1.71 13.82
C THR A 39 40.68 -1.89 12.33
N ASP A 40 41.11 -0.87 11.60
CA ASP A 40 41.39 -0.85 10.16
C ASP A 40 42.42 -1.92 9.76
N SER A 41 42.28 -2.44 8.54
CA SER A 41 43.46 -2.62 7.69
C SER A 41 43.06 -2.71 6.21
N ALA A 42 43.60 -1.79 5.43
CA ALA A 42 43.60 -1.75 3.98
C ALA A 42 44.39 -2.93 3.38
N GLY A 43 44.00 -3.34 2.18
CA GLY A 43 44.77 -4.26 1.32
C GLY A 43 44.45 -4.02 -0.14
N ALA A 44 45.32 -3.26 -0.82
CA ALA A 44 45.27 -2.98 -2.23
C ALA A 44 45.69 -4.20 -3.08
N GLY A 45 45.10 -4.34 -4.27
CA GLY A 45 45.56 -5.25 -5.30
C GLY A 45 44.97 -4.85 -6.66
N ALA A 46 45.80 -4.27 -7.52
CA ALA A 46 45.46 -3.87 -8.88
C ALA A 46 46.03 -4.84 -9.93
N ALA A 47 45.47 -4.75 -11.14
CA ALA A 47 45.95 -5.18 -12.47
C ALA A 47 45.14 -6.33 -13.11
N THR A 48 44.79 -6.40 -14.41
CA THR A 48 44.85 -5.52 -15.61
C THR A 48 44.19 -6.29 -16.78
N GLY A 49 43.55 -5.57 -17.72
CA GLY A 49 43.32 -5.97 -19.13
C GLY A 49 42.09 -6.85 -19.40
N GLY A 50 41.23 -6.66 -20.40
CA GLY A 50 41.22 -5.83 -21.61
C GLY A 50 40.48 -6.64 -22.70
N GLY A 51 39.40 -6.11 -23.29
CA GLY A 51 38.67 -6.82 -24.36
C GLY A 51 37.27 -6.27 -24.66
N ASN A 52 37.23 -5.32 -25.59
CA ASN A 52 36.05 -4.67 -26.15
C ASN A 52 35.21 -5.63 -27.02
N SER A 53 33.89 -5.68 -26.81
CA SER A 53 32.94 -6.02 -27.86
C SER A 53 31.65 -5.23 -27.65
N GLY A 54 31.33 -4.38 -28.62
CA GLY A 54 30.28 -3.38 -28.54
C GLY A 54 28.88 -3.98 -28.71
N GLY A 55 28.03 -3.68 -27.74
CA GLY A 55 26.60 -3.49 -27.90
C GLY A 55 26.28 -2.13 -27.30
N GLY A 56 25.84 -1.18 -28.12
CA GLY A 56 25.62 0.20 -27.69
C GLY A 56 24.63 0.27 -26.53
N ALA A 57 25.13 0.57 -25.34
CA ALA A 57 24.31 1.07 -24.26
C ALA A 57 23.75 2.42 -24.72
N ALA A 58 22.43 2.49 -24.94
CA ALA A 58 21.73 3.75 -24.91
C ALA A 58 22.03 4.37 -23.54
N GLY A 59 22.86 5.42 -23.53
CA GLY A 59 23.11 6.18 -22.31
C GLY A 59 21.76 6.60 -21.75
N ALA A 60 21.48 6.23 -20.50
CA ALA A 60 20.24 6.53 -19.81
C ALA A 60 20.02 8.06 -19.78
N MET A 61 19.30 8.58 -20.76
CA MET A 61 18.60 9.84 -20.56
C MET A 61 17.55 9.57 -19.48
N GLY A 62 17.51 10.40 -18.44
CA GLY A 62 16.52 10.28 -17.37
C GLY A 62 15.10 10.27 -17.94
N LEU A 63 14.15 9.73 -17.17
CA LEU A 63 12.74 9.76 -17.55
C LEU A 63 12.30 11.20 -17.86
N PRO A 64 11.46 11.42 -18.88
CA PRO A 64 10.89 12.74 -19.13
C PRO A 64 9.96 13.14 -17.98
N TRP A 65 9.70 14.43 -17.81
CA TRP A 65 8.73 14.87 -16.79
C TRP A 65 7.32 14.42 -17.16
N LEU A 66 6.63 13.88 -16.17
CA LEU A 66 5.20 13.54 -16.25
C LEU A 66 4.36 14.75 -15.83
N HIS A 67 3.32 15.05 -16.58
CA HIS A 67 2.32 16.06 -16.23
C HIS A 67 0.92 15.62 -16.69
N THR A 68 -0.10 16.42 -16.38
CA THR A 68 -1.50 16.10 -16.72
C THR A 68 -2.00 17.04 -17.82
N GLU A 69 -2.65 16.51 -18.84
CA GLU A 69 -3.34 17.28 -19.87
C GLU A 69 -4.75 16.71 -20.10
N GLY A 70 -5.76 17.51 -19.76
CA GLY A 70 -7.16 17.05 -19.76
C GLY A 70 -7.33 15.81 -18.89
N ASN A 71 -7.72 14.70 -19.51
CA ASN A 71 -7.96 13.42 -18.83
C ASN A 71 -6.79 12.43 -18.92
N ALA A 72 -5.62 12.85 -19.42
CA ALA A 72 -4.46 11.98 -19.66
C ALA A 72 -3.22 12.42 -18.89
N PHE A 73 -2.39 11.45 -18.52
CA PHE A 73 -1.00 11.70 -18.18
C PHE A 73 -0.20 11.83 -19.49
N VAL A 74 0.71 12.78 -19.54
CA VAL A 74 1.55 13.04 -20.71
C VAL A 74 2.98 13.34 -20.28
N THR A 75 3.94 13.18 -21.19
CA THR A 75 5.33 13.64 -21.02
C THR A 75 5.54 15.00 -21.67
N ASP A 76 6.65 15.68 -21.41
CA ASP A 76 7.02 16.98 -22.04
C ASP A 76 6.96 17.03 -23.58
N GLY A 77 6.90 15.88 -24.26
CA GLY A 77 6.63 15.78 -25.70
C GLY A 77 5.14 15.57 -26.08
N SER A 78 4.22 15.77 -25.12
CA SER A 78 2.77 15.50 -25.21
C SER A 78 2.42 14.06 -25.62
N LEU A 79 3.31 13.09 -25.34
CA LEU A 79 3.02 11.67 -25.56
C LEU A 79 2.16 11.16 -24.38
N PRO A 80 0.97 10.60 -24.63
CA PRO A 80 0.16 9.97 -23.59
C PRO A 80 0.90 8.84 -22.89
N VAL A 81 0.80 8.78 -21.57
CA VAL A 81 1.37 7.75 -20.71
C VAL A 81 0.26 7.03 -19.98
N ARG A 82 0.29 5.70 -19.98
CA ARG A 82 -0.53 4.87 -19.10
C ARG A 82 0.37 4.29 -18.02
N LEU A 83 0.18 4.73 -16.77
CA LEU A 83 0.91 4.19 -15.62
C LEU A 83 0.31 2.84 -15.26
N THR A 84 0.89 1.76 -15.82
CA THR A 84 0.61 0.39 -15.39
C THR A 84 1.69 -0.07 -14.43
N GLY A 85 1.31 -0.66 -13.30
CA GLY A 85 2.28 -0.85 -12.23
C GLY A 85 1.85 -1.78 -11.12
N VAL A 86 2.59 -1.71 -10.01
CA VAL A 86 2.34 -2.46 -8.77
C VAL A 86 2.55 -1.56 -7.55
N GLY A 87 1.87 -1.87 -6.45
CA GLY A 87 2.18 -1.30 -5.14
C GLY A 87 3.44 -1.91 -4.52
N LEU A 88 4.17 -1.11 -3.74
CA LEU A 88 5.29 -1.49 -2.87
C LEU A 88 4.87 -1.18 -1.43
N ALA A 89 4.08 -2.07 -0.83
CA ALA A 89 3.34 -1.75 0.38
C ALA A 89 4.12 -2.01 1.69
N ASN A 90 5.13 -2.90 1.65
CA ASN A 90 5.78 -3.46 2.85
C ASN A 90 6.54 -2.44 3.73
N GLN A 91 6.80 -1.22 3.27
CA GLN A 91 7.44 -0.17 4.08
C GLN A 91 6.50 0.44 5.13
N SER A 92 5.18 0.26 5.01
CA SER A 92 4.19 1.08 5.74
C SER A 92 3.45 0.36 6.89
N TRP A 93 3.18 -0.94 6.76
CA TRP A 93 2.23 -1.69 7.62
C TRP A 93 2.62 -1.87 9.09
N GLY A 94 3.84 -1.53 9.48
CA GLY A 94 4.30 -1.79 10.85
C GLY A 94 4.65 -3.26 11.09
N GLN A 95 5.18 -3.53 12.27
CA GLN A 95 5.63 -4.86 12.68
C GLN A 95 5.19 -5.16 14.11
N TRP A 96 5.10 -6.45 14.42
CA TRP A 96 4.92 -6.87 15.81
C TRP A 96 6.23 -6.68 16.58
N VAL A 97 6.18 -5.90 17.67
CA VAL A 97 7.29 -5.68 18.58
C VAL A 97 6.93 -6.27 19.94
N SER A 98 7.63 -7.34 20.34
CA SER A 98 7.34 -8.05 21.59
C SER A 98 7.35 -7.11 22.80
N GLY A 99 6.36 -7.25 23.68
CA GLY A 99 6.12 -6.37 24.82
C GLY A 99 5.30 -5.13 24.47
N THR A 100 5.68 -4.39 23.43
CA THR A 100 4.97 -3.18 22.99
C THR A 100 3.63 -3.53 22.33
N SER A 101 3.67 -4.35 21.29
CA SER A 101 2.48 -4.80 20.56
C SER A 101 1.52 -5.58 21.46
N ASP A 102 2.06 -6.38 22.40
CA ASP A 102 1.25 -7.12 23.37
C ASP A 102 0.47 -6.16 24.31
N ALA A 103 1.11 -5.09 24.75
CA ALA A 103 0.47 -4.06 25.58
C ALA A 103 -0.59 -3.27 24.80
N LEU A 104 -0.30 -2.91 23.55
CA LEU A 104 -1.26 -2.23 22.66
C LEU A 104 -2.49 -3.11 22.39
N ALA A 105 -2.29 -4.39 22.04
CA ALA A 105 -3.37 -5.35 21.85
C ALA A 105 -4.23 -5.51 23.11
N THR A 106 -3.60 -5.61 24.29
CA THR A 106 -4.30 -5.70 25.59
C THR A 106 -5.14 -4.44 25.87
N ALA A 107 -4.68 -3.28 25.40
CA ALA A 107 -5.37 -2.00 25.51
C ALA A 107 -6.40 -1.75 24.39
N ASN A 108 -6.67 -2.73 23.52
CA ASN A 108 -7.56 -2.61 22.36
C ASN A 108 -7.16 -1.45 21.42
N LYS A 109 -5.86 -1.36 21.13
CA LYS A 109 -5.25 -0.45 20.15
C LYS A 109 -4.61 -1.25 19.02
N ASP A 110 -4.28 -0.57 17.91
CA ASP A 110 -3.49 -1.17 16.84
C ASP A 110 -2.18 -1.73 17.42
N PRO A 111 -1.92 -3.04 17.33
CA PRO A 111 -0.73 -3.62 17.91
C PRO A 111 0.51 -3.40 17.05
N LEU A 112 0.41 -3.04 15.78
CA LEU A 112 1.60 -2.96 14.93
C LEU A 112 2.32 -1.62 15.15
N VAL A 113 3.63 -1.72 15.37
CA VAL A 113 4.50 -0.54 15.53
C VAL A 113 5.01 -0.13 14.16
N ARG A 114 4.71 1.10 13.75
CA ARG A 114 5.18 1.69 12.49
C ARG A 114 6.71 1.78 12.49
N PRO A 115 7.38 1.48 11.36
CA PRO A 115 8.83 1.58 11.31
C PRO A 115 9.24 3.04 11.21
N GLU A 116 10.17 3.45 12.09
CA GLU A 116 10.83 4.77 12.04
C GLU A 116 12.01 4.79 11.05
N GLU A 117 12.34 3.64 10.44
CA GLU A 117 13.37 3.54 9.40
C GLU A 117 12.92 2.63 8.25
N GLN A 118 13.36 2.97 7.04
CA GLN A 118 13.16 2.10 5.89
C GLN A 118 14.09 0.88 5.98
N TYR A 119 13.51 -0.31 6.05
CA TYR A 119 14.29 -1.55 6.16
C TYR A 119 14.79 -2.04 4.79
N SER A 120 16.00 -2.61 4.77
CA SER A 120 16.64 -3.11 3.54
C SER A 120 15.92 -4.29 2.90
N TRP A 121 15.23 -5.11 3.69
CA TRP A 121 14.48 -6.27 3.17
C TRP A 121 13.26 -5.87 2.33
N VAL A 122 12.78 -4.63 2.50
CA VAL A 122 11.59 -4.17 1.79
C VAL A 122 11.88 -4.01 0.31
N LEU A 123 13.07 -3.50 -0.06
CA LEU A 123 13.47 -3.36 -1.45
C LEU A 123 14.98 -3.62 -1.61
N GLY A 124 15.33 -4.87 -1.96
CA GLY A 124 16.70 -5.31 -2.23
C GLY A 124 16.95 -5.64 -3.70
N ASP A 125 18.15 -6.09 -4.03
CA ASP A 125 18.56 -6.36 -5.43
C ASP A 125 17.63 -7.36 -6.15
N ALA A 126 17.22 -8.43 -5.46
CA ALA A 126 16.28 -9.41 -5.99
C ALA A 126 14.90 -8.81 -6.32
N ASP A 127 14.45 -7.79 -5.57
CA ASP A 127 13.20 -7.10 -5.88
C ASP A 127 13.32 -6.30 -7.19
N PHE A 128 14.45 -5.62 -7.41
CA PHE A 128 14.68 -4.87 -8.65
C PHE A 128 14.78 -5.78 -9.87
N GLU A 129 15.37 -6.97 -9.74
CA GLU A 129 15.40 -7.97 -10.80
C GLU A 129 13.98 -8.44 -11.16
N ILE A 130 13.13 -8.70 -10.17
CA ILE A 130 11.72 -9.05 -10.39
C ILE A 130 10.98 -7.91 -11.08
N LEU A 131 11.10 -6.68 -10.56
CA LEU A 131 10.42 -5.51 -11.14
C LEU A 131 10.83 -5.26 -12.59
N GLN A 132 12.12 -5.44 -12.93
CA GLN A 132 12.61 -5.34 -14.29
C GLN A 132 11.95 -6.37 -15.22
N GLY A 133 11.73 -7.60 -14.73
CA GLY A 133 11.06 -8.66 -15.48
C GLY A 133 9.59 -8.39 -15.82
N LEU A 134 8.91 -7.54 -15.03
CA LEU A 134 7.47 -7.28 -15.20
C LEU A 134 7.13 -6.29 -16.31
N SER A 135 8.12 -5.53 -16.82
CA SER A 135 7.93 -4.50 -17.87
C SER A 135 6.84 -3.49 -17.51
N LEU A 136 6.84 -3.01 -16.26
CA LEU A 136 5.88 -2.03 -15.74
C LEU A 136 6.31 -0.60 -16.06
N HIS A 137 5.41 0.37 -15.87
CA HIS A 137 5.67 1.79 -16.05
C HIS A 137 5.72 2.58 -14.75
N ALA A 138 5.15 2.05 -13.68
CA ALA A 138 5.11 2.74 -12.40
C ALA A 138 5.14 1.78 -11.20
N VAL A 139 5.57 2.31 -10.07
CA VAL A 139 5.36 1.71 -8.75
C VAL A 139 4.69 2.72 -7.82
N ARG A 140 3.79 2.24 -6.96
CA ARG A 140 3.24 3.03 -5.85
C ARG A 140 4.03 2.70 -4.58
N TYR A 141 4.85 3.64 -4.14
CA TYR A 141 5.74 3.49 -3.00
C TYR A 141 5.03 3.97 -1.73
N ASP A 142 4.54 3.01 -0.94
CA ASP A 142 3.78 3.30 0.27
C ASP A 142 4.73 3.66 1.42
N VAL A 143 4.41 4.72 2.14
CA VAL A 143 5.16 5.18 3.31
C VAL A 143 4.22 5.40 4.49
N ASN A 144 4.77 5.30 5.70
CA ASN A 144 4.10 5.78 6.92
C ASN A 144 4.66 7.16 7.31
N TYR A 145 3.91 7.89 8.14
CA TYR A 145 4.29 9.22 8.61
C TYR A 145 5.61 9.21 9.42
N GLU A 146 5.83 8.19 10.25
CA GLU A 146 6.91 8.07 11.22
C GLU A 146 8.27 8.12 10.54
N LEU A 147 8.41 7.55 9.33
CA LEU A 147 9.63 7.64 8.51
C LEU A 147 10.11 9.08 8.27
N PHE A 148 9.18 10.03 8.19
CA PHE A 148 9.46 11.41 7.80
C PHE A 148 9.00 12.45 8.82
N ALA A 149 8.60 12.02 10.01
CA ALA A 149 8.27 12.91 11.11
C ALA A 149 9.43 13.88 11.40
N SER A 150 9.14 15.13 11.73
CA SER A 150 10.16 16.18 11.94
C SER A 150 11.08 15.91 13.13
N ASP A 151 10.63 15.10 14.07
CA ASP A 151 11.34 14.67 15.27
C ASP A 151 11.97 13.29 15.13
N ASN A 152 11.80 12.60 14.00
CA ASN A 152 12.47 11.32 13.75
C ASN A 152 13.98 11.56 13.52
N PRO A 153 14.87 11.02 14.38
CA PRO A 153 16.31 11.19 14.24
C PRO A 153 16.89 10.57 12.95
N LYS A 154 16.16 9.65 12.31
CA LYS A 154 16.53 8.99 11.05
C LYS A 154 15.87 9.64 9.82
N GLN A 155 15.13 10.75 9.98
CA GLN A 155 14.42 11.42 8.87
C GLN A 155 15.35 11.67 7.66
N ALA A 156 16.53 12.25 7.87
CA ALA A 156 17.47 12.55 6.78
C ALA A 156 17.95 11.29 6.04
N GLN A 157 18.19 10.19 6.78
CA GLN A 157 18.57 8.91 6.20
C GLN A 157 17.42 8.32 5.37
N ASN A 158 16.19 8.36 5.90
CA ASN A 158 15.00 7.88 5.21
C ASN A 158 14.75 8.68 3.92
N LEU A 159 14.88 10.01 3.95
CA LEU A 159 14.76 10.86 2.76
C LEU A 159 15.83 10.54 1.71
N ALA A 160 17.08 10.33 2.14
CA ALA A 160 18.16 9.94 1.23
C ALA A 160 17.89 8.57 0.58
N LEU A 161 17.37 7.61 1.35
CA LEU A 161 17.04 6.28 0.85
C LEU A 161 15.82 6.31 -0.09
N LEU A 162 14.78 7.09 0.21
CA LEU A 162 13.63 7.30 -0.68
C LEU A 162 14.09 7.86 -2.04
N ARG A 163 14.97 8.87 -2.01
CA ARG A 163 15.57 9.44 -3.23
C ARG A 163 16.43 8.40 -3.99
N ALA A 164 17.19 7.57 -3.29
CA ALA A 164 17.98 6.51 -3.92
C ALA A 164 17.09 5.44 -4.58
N HIS A 165 16.00 5.04 -3.92
CA HIS A 165 14.98 4.16 -4.48
C HIS A 165 14.32 4.76 -5.72
N ALA A 166 13.93 6.04 -5.68
CA ALA A 166 13.36 6.76 -6.83
C ALA A 166 14.28 6.66 -8.06
N ARG A 167 15.57 6.97 -7.87
CA ARG A 167 16.56 6.91 -8.94
C ARG A 167 16.74 5.49 -9.46
N ARG A 168 16.80 4.51 -8.57
CA ARG A 168 16.97 3.10 -8.96
C ARG A 168 15.76 2.57 -9.72
N ILE A 169 14.55 2.89 -9.28
CA ILE A 169 13.30 2.60 -10.00
C ILE A 169 13.32 3.25 -11.40
N GLY A 170 13.76 4.50 -11.50
CA GLY A 170 13.89 5.19 -12.79
C GLY A 170 14.90 4.55 -13.76
N THR A 171 15.97 3.91 -13.27
CA THR A 171 16.88 3.13 -14.15
C THR A 171 16.20 1.93 -14.81
N LEU A 172 15.05 1.49 -14.29
CA LEU A 172 14.21 0.46 -14.89
C LEU A 172 13.19 1.02 -15.88
N GLY A 173 13.19 2.34 -16.10
CA GLY A 173 12.21 3.03 -16.95
C GLY A 173 10.84 3.22 -16.29
N MET A 174 10.76 3.11 -14.96
CA MET A 174 9.51 3.25 -14.20
C MET A 174 9.45 4.57 -13.42
N TYR A 175 8.25 5.13 -13.30
CA TYR A 175 7.98 6.21 -12.36
C TYR A 175 7.66 5.69 -10.96
N MET A 176 7.86 6.54 -9.94
CA MET A 176 7.47 6.29 -8.55
C MET A 176 6.36 7.25 -8.12
N ILE A 177 5.22 6.73 -7.66
CA ILE A 177 4.19 7.51 -6.95
C ILE A 177 4.46 7.34 -5.46
N VAL A 178 4.74 8.41 -4.72
CA VAL A 178 4.92 8.34 -3.26
C VAL A 178 3.57 8.48 -2.60
N ASN A 179 3.16 7.47 -1.83
CA ASN A 179 1.86 7.43 -1.17
C ASN A 179 2.01 7.44 0.36
N LEU A 180 1.33 8.36 1.04
CA LEU A 180 1.18 8.27 2.49
C LEU A 180 0.12 7.21 2.84
N ALA A 181 0.56 5.97 2.97
CA ALA A 181 -0.28 4.83 3.28
C ALA A 181 -0.80 4.85 4.71
N MET A 182 0.06 5.27 5.65
CA MET A 182 -0.25 5.33 7.09
C MET A 182 0.01 6.75 7.58
N PRO A 183 -0.99 7.65 7.54
CA PRO A 183 -0.89 8.98 8.11
C PRO A 183 -0.79 8.93 9.65
N MET A 184 -0.49 10.08 10.25
CA MET A 184 -0.61 10.25 11.70
C MET A 184 -2.08 10.11 12.14
N GLY A 185 -2.31 9.45 13.27
CA GLY A 185 -3.64 9.23 13.82
C GLY A 185 -4.39 8.12 13.07
N LEU A 186 -5.70 8.29 12.90
CA LEU A 186 -6.53 7.28 12.26
C LEU A 186 -6.08 7.02 10.80
N ASP A 187 -5.75 5.77 10.54
CA ASP A 187 -5.45 5.19 9.24
C ASP A 187 -6.30 3.93 8.99
N ASN A 188 -6.17 3.32 7.80
CA ASN A 188 -6.99 2.16 7.44
C ASN A 188 -6.74 0.90 8.31
N GLN A 189 -5.59 0.80 8.97
CA GLN A 189 -5.22 -0.34 9.78
C GLN A 189 -5.67 -0.18 11.23
N SER A 190 -5.37 0.96 11.84
CA SER A 190 -5.89 1.35 13.16
C SER A 190 -7.41 1.40 13.16
N ASP A 191 -8.03 1.77 12.04
CA ASP A 191 -9.48 1.78 11.91
C ASP A 191 -10.15 0.42 12.17
N SER A 192 -9.43 -0.69 11.98
CA SER A 192 -9.94 -2.03 12.29
C SER A 192 -10.35 -2.20 13.76
N VAL A 193 -9.71 -1.46 14.68
CA VAL A 193 -10.03 -1.43 16.11
C VAL A 193 -10.75 -0.14 16.53
N GLU A 194 -10.53 0.97 15.83
CA GLU A 194 -11.07 2.29 16.18
C GLU A 194 -12.54 2.48 15.74
N ARG A 195 -12.97 1.92 14.60
CA ARG A 195 -14.33 2.14 14.06
C ARG A 195 -15.49 1.64 14.95
N LEU A 196 -15.20 0.82 15.94
CA LEU A 196 -16.19 0.29 16.90
C LEU A 196 -16.29 1.14 18.16
N LYS A 197 -15.38 2.10 18.33
CA LYS A 197 -15.35 3.02 19.47
C LYS A 197 -16.24 4.23 19.14
N PRO A 198 -16.95 4.77 20.14
CA PRO A 198 -17.67 6.02 19.94
C PRO A 198 -16.67 7.16 19.71
N ALA A 199 -17.08 8.20 18.98
CA ALA A 199 -16.21 9.32 18.61
C ALA A 199 -15.33 9.91 19.73
N PRO A 200 -15.80 10.10 20.98
CA PRO A 200 -14.94 10.65 22.05
C PRO A 200 -13.74 9.75 22.44
N GLU A 201 -13.82 8.46 22.11
CA GLU A 201 -12.79 7.46 22.41
C GLU A 201 -11.98 7.04 21.18
N ARG A 202 -12.53 7.28 19.99
CA ARG A 202 -11.90 6.99 18.70
C ARG A 202 -10.66 7.85 18.50
N GLU A 203 -9.59 7.26 17.97
CA GLU A 203 -8.44 8.01 17.47
C GLU A 203 -8.85 8.96 16.34
N ARG A 204 -8.42 10.22 16.39
CA ARG A 204 -8.71 11.23 15.37
C ARG A 204 -7.84 11.07 14.14
N SER A 205 -8.39 11.38 12.96
CA SER A 205 -7.62 11.51 11.72
C SER A 205 -6.96 12.89 11.61
N ILE A 206 -6.08 13.06 10.62
CA ILE A 206 -5.52 14.37 10.26
C ILE A 206 -6.60 15.39 9.83
N PHE A 207 -7.80 14.93 9.47
CA PHE A 207 -8.90 15.82 9.07
C PHE A 207 -9.67 16.38 10.26
N GLU A 208 -9.46 15.83 11.45
CA GLU A 208 -10.13 16.25 12.68
C GLU A 208 -9.16 16.97 13.62
N ASP A 209 -7.91 16.49 13.69
CA ASP A 209 -6.92 17.05 14.60
C ASP A 209 -6.03 18.11 13.91
N PRO A 210 -5.96 19.35 14.43
CA PRO A 210 -5.17 20.42 13.84
C PRO A 210 -3.65 20.20 13.97
N ASP A 211 -3.18 19.54 15.04
CA ASP A 211 -1.76 19.29 15.24
C ASP A 211 -1.30 18.18 14.29
N TYR A 212 -2.11 17.14 14.11
CA TYR A 212 -1.85 16.08 13.14
C TYR A 212 -1.81 16.65 11.72
N PHE A 213 -2.77 17.50 11.37
CA PHE A 213 -2.79 18.16 10.07
C PHE A 213 -1.54 19.03 9.83
N ALA A 214 -1.15 19.84 10.82
CA ALA A 214 0.04 20.68 10.72
C ALA A 214 1.33 19.86 10.60
N ALA A 215 1.41 18.72 11.29
CA ALA A 215 2.52 17.79 11.19
C ALA A 215 2.60 17.14 9.79
N THR A 216 1.48 16.68 9.26
CA THR A 216 1.39 16.13 7.90
C THR A 216 1.75 17.16 6.83
N LEU A 217 1.33 18.43 6.97
CA LEU A 217 1.76 19.51 6.06
C LEU A 217 3.27 19.70 6.06
N ARG A 218 3.91 19.72 7.24
CA ARG A 218 5.38 19.83 7.34
C ARG A 218 6.07 18.63 6.70
N MET A 219 5.58 17.43 6.96
CA MET A 219 6.12 16.20 6.38
C MET A 219 6.04 16.24 4.84
N TRP A 220 4.87 16.56 4.28
CA TRP A 220 4.70 16.64 2.83
C TRP A 220 5.60 17.68 2.17
N LYS A 221 5.79 18.85 2.79
CA LYS A 221 6.74 19.87 2.30
C LYS A 221 8.17 19.31 2.27
N THR A 222 8.61 18.66 3.33
CA THR A 222 9.96 18.06 3.41
C THR A 222 10.16 16.96 2.36
N VAL A 223 9.18 16.06 2.20
CA VAL A 223 9.25 14.98 1.19
C VAL A 223 9.24 15.56 -0.23
N ALA A 224 8.33 16.49 -0.52
CA ALA A 224 8.24 17.10 -1.84
C ALA A 224 9.49 17.91 -2.19
N GLU A 225 10.04 18.71 -1.28
CA GLU A 225 11.29 19.45 -1.49
C GLU A 225 12.47 18.51 -1.80
N THR A 226 12.54 17.36 -1.12
CA THR A 226 13.58 16.34 -1.35
C THR A 226 13.50 15.73 -2.75
N LEU A 227 12.29 15.60 -3.28
CA LEU A 227 12.00 14.88 -4.54
C LEU A 227 11.76 15.81 -5.73
N ALA A 228 11.62 17.13 -5.53
CA ALA A 228 11.17 18.11 -6.53
C ALA A 228 11.95 18.14 -7.86
N GLU A 229 13.20 17.69 -7.85
CA GLU A 229 14.08 17.66 -9.04
C GLU A 229 14.31 16.24 -9.60
N LEU A 230 13.46 15.28 -9.25
CA LEU A 230 13.52 13.88 -9.69
C LEU A 230 12.40 13.55 -10.68
N PRO A 231 12.61 13.62 -12.01
CA PRO A 231 11.55 13.24 -12.97
C PRO A 231 11.13 11.77 -12.87
N GLU A 232 11.93 10.92 -12.21
CA GLU A 232 11.55 9.54 -11.88
C GLU A 232 10.38 9.46 -10.91
N VAL A 233 10.08 10.52 -10.16
CA VAL A 233 8.89 10.60 -9.33
C VAL A 233 7.73 11.05 -10.24
N ALA A 234 6.65 10.28 -10.29
CA ALA A 234 5.41 10.72 -10.96
C ALA A 234 4.71 11.79 -10.12
N GLY A 235 4.75 11.62 -8.80
CA GLY A 235 4.21 12.57 -7.85
C GLY A 235 3.76 11.98 -6.53
N TYR A 236 2.80 12.65 -5.89
CA TYR A 236 2.46 12.47 -4.48
C TYR A 236 0.98 12.09 -4.32
N GLU A 237 0.72 10.88 -3.84
CA GLU A 237 -0.60 10.44 -3.39
C GLU A 237 -0.77 10.81 -1.92
N LEU A 238 -1.64 11.79 -1.68
CA LEU A 238 -1.61 12.57 -0.46
C LEU A 238 -1.85 11.73 0.79
N ILE A 239 -2.84 10.82 0.75
CA ILE A 239 -3.28 9.99 1.87
C ILE A 239 -4.01 8.77 1.32
N ASN A 240 -3.71 7.58 1.82
CA ASN A 240 -4.43 6.36 1.46
C ASN A 240 -5.80 6.26 2.14
N GLU A 241 -6.84 5.95 1.37
CA GLU A 241 -8.20 5.61 1.84
C GLU A 241 -8.75 6.48 3.00
N PRO A 242 -8.71 7.81 2.88
CA PRO A 242 -9.11 8.72 3.95
C PRO A 242 -10.59 8.55 4.32
N ARG A 243 -10.92 8.72 5.60
CA ARG A 243 -12.30 8.85 6.09
C ARG A 243 -12.72 10.31 6.10
N LEU A 244 -13.90 10.60 5.57
CA LEU A 244 -14.54 11.91 5.70
C LEU A 244 -15.17 12.06 7.11
N PRO A 245 -14.77 13.08 7.90
CA PRO A 245 -15.37 13.32 9.23
C PRO A 245 -16.84 13.74 9.16
N SER A 246 -17.53 13.63 10.30
CA SER A 246 -18.89 14.16 10.46
C SER A 246 -18.93 15.68 10.36
N ASP A 247 -20.13 16.26 10.22
CA ASP A 247 -20.33 17.71 10.23
C ASP A 247 -19.92 18.35 11.57
N ALA A 248 -20.01 17.59 12.68
CA ALA A 248 -19.56 18.06 14.00
C ALA A 248 -18.04 18.29 14.04
N ASP A 249 -17.28 17.53 13.24
CA ASP A 249 -15.83 17.64 13.08
C ASP A 249 -15.42 18.35 11.78
N GLY A 250 -16.35 19.12 11.20
CA GLY A 250 -16.12 20.03 10.07
C GLY A 250 -16.59 19.53 8.71
N GLY A 251 -16.95 18.25 8.60
CA GLY A 251 -17.62 17.65 7.43
C GLY A 251 -16.88 17.85 6.10
N LEU A 252 -17.66 17.75 5.02
CA LEU A 252 -17.15 17.80 3.64
C LEU A 252 -16.39 19.08 3.31
N ALA A 253 -16.87 20.23 3.81
CA ALA A 253 -16.26 21.52 3.51
C ALA A 253 -14.85 21.67 4.13
N SER A 254 -14.69 21.31 5.41
CA SER A 254 -13.39 21.31 6.08
C SER A 254 -12.44 20.30 5.44
N TYR A 255 -12.94 19.11 5.14
CA TYR A 255 -12.19 18.05 4.49
C TYR A 255 -11.63 18.49 3.12
N GLN A 256 -12.47 19.09 2.26
CA GLN A 256 -12.03 19.63 0.97
C GLN A 256 -11.00 20.75 1.14
N ALA A 257 -11.21 21.67 2.09
CA ALA A 257 -10.27 22.76 2.36
C ALA A 257 -8.90 22.24 2.84
N LYS A 258 -8.87 21.18 3.65
CA LYS A 258 -7.65 20.51 4.09
C LYS A 258 -6.92 19.83 2.92
N TYR A 259 -7.63 19.21 1.99
CA TYR A 259 -7.04 18.71 0.75
C TYR A 259 -6.41 19.81 -0.09
N GLN A 260 -7.11 20.93 -0.27
CA GLN A 260 -6.54 22.08 -0.98
C GLN A 260 -5.27 22.59 -0.30
N ALA A 261 -5.27 22.70 1.03
CA ALA A 261 -4.10 23.14 1.78
C ALA A 261 -2.90 22.17 1.67
N LEU A 262 -3.14 20.86 1.58
CA LEU A 262 -2.09 19.88 1.28
C LEU A 262 -1.51 20.10 -0.13
N CYS A 263 -2.39 20.32 -1.13
CA CYS A 263 -1.97 20.63 -2.49
C CYS A 263 -1.11 21.90 -2.54
N ASP A 264 -1.58 22.97 -1.89
CA ASP A 264 -0.92 24.28 -1.88
C ASP A 264 0.45 24.19 -1.20
N ALA A 265 0.55 23.49 -0.06
CA ALA A 265 1.79 23.32 0.68
C ALA A 265 2.86 22.59 -0.14
N ILE A 266 2.49 21.55 -0.90
CA ILE A 266 3.40 20.89 -1.84
C ILE A 266 3.81 21.87 -2.95
N ARG A 267 2.87 22.64 -3.50
CA ARG A 267 3.14 23.61 -4.58
C ARG A 267 4.06 24.77 -4.19
N GLU A 268 4.21 25.05 -2.89
CA GLU A 268 5.20 26.01 -2.39
C GLU A 268 6.65 25.57 -2.69
N VAL A 269 6.92 24.26 -2.69
CA VAL A 269 8.27 23.68 -2.86
C VAL A 269 8.43 22.89 -4.16
N ASP A 270 7.33 22.44 -4.77
CA ASP A 270 7.33 21.59 -5.96
C ASP A 270 6.18 21.94 -6.92
N ARG A 271 6.57 22.48 -8.08
CA ARG A 271 5.63 22.94 -9.11
C ARG A 271 5.42 21.96 -10.27
N LYS A 272 6.15 20.84 -10.31
CA LYS A 272 6.23 19.96 -11.48
C LYS A 272 5.43 18.69 -11.29
N HIS A 273 5.61 18.01 -10.17
CA HIS A 273 5.06 16.67 -9.96
C HIS A 273 3.53 16.64 -9.87
N VAL A 274 2.94 15.51 -10.25
CA VAL A 274 1.50 15.30 -10.12
C VAL A 274 1.11 15.20 -8.65
N ILE A 275 -0.03 15.79 -8.28
CA ILE A 275 -0.65 15.56 -6.97
C ILE A 275 -1.85 14.64 -7.21
N PHE A 276 -1.77 13.46 -6.60
CA PHE A 276 -2.76 12.41 -6.68
C PHE A 276 -3.72 12.55 -5.48
N VAL A 277 -4.97 12.93 -5.78
CA VAL A 277 -6.02 13.20 -4.79
C VAL A 277 -6.97 12.01 -4.74
N PRO A 278 -7.06 11.29 -3.62
CA PRO A 278 -7.93 10.13 -3.51
C PRO A 278 -9.39 10.52 -3.29
N GLU A 279 -10.28 9.59 -3.62
CA GLU A 279 -11.61 9.56 -3.02
C GLU A 279 -11.52 9.33 -1.51
N TYR A 280 -12.52 9.78 -0.74
CA TYR A 280 -12.73 9.20 0.58
C TYR A 280 -13.25 7.77 0.45
N ASN A 281 -12.80 6.88 1.33
CA ASN A 281 -13.19 5.46 1.30
C ASN A 281 -14.41 5.15 2.20
N SER A 282 -14.73 6.07 3.10
CA SER A 282 -15.89 6.05 3.98
C SER A 282 -16.16 7.44 4.53
N ARG A 283 -17.30 7.63 5.19
CA ARG A 283 -17.55 8.80 6.02
C ARG A 283 -18.22 8.45 7.32
N GLU A 284 -18.15 9.37 8.26
CA GLU A 284 -18.94 9.30 9.49
C GLU A 284 -20.39 9.75 9.24
N ALA A 285 -21.31 9.12 9.96
CA ALA A 285 -22.70 9.49 10.01
C ALA A 285 -22.89 10.76 10.84
N ASN A 286 -23.81 11.60 10.40
CA ASN A 286 -24.31 12.73 11.18
C ASN A 286 -25.51 12.30 12.03
N PRO A 287 -25.78 12.97 13.17
CA PRO A 287 -26.96 12.70 13.98
C PRO A 287 -28.25 12.69 13.15
N GLY A 288 -29.01 11.59 13.24
CA GLY A 288 -30.24 11.34 12.48
C GLY A 288 -30.05 10.57 11.17
N GLU A 289 -28.82 10.36 10.69
CA GLU A 289 -28.55 9.45 9.58
C GLU A 289 -28.58 7.99 10.03
N THR A 290 -28.84 7.08 9.09
CA THR A 290 -28.82 5.63 9.39
C THR A 290 -27.55 5.01 8.84
N TYR A 291 -26.80 4.32 9.69
CA TYR A 291 -25.65 3.51 9.31
C TYR A 291 -25.88 2.04 9.69
N TYR A 292 -25.01 1.15 9.22
CA TYR A 292 -25.07 -0.27 9.59
C TYR A 292 -24.08 -0.55 10.71
N ASP A 293 -24.58 -0.94 11.87
CA ASP A 293 -23.73 -1.29 13.00
C ASP A 293 -23.16 -2.71 12.82
N GLY A 294 -21.83 -2.78 12.74
CA GLY A 294 -21.08 -4.03 12.61
C GLY A 294 -21.15 -4.93 13.84
N VAL A 295 -21.48 -4.40 15.01
CA VAL A 295 -21.63 -5.18 16.25
C VAL A 295 -23.01 -5.83 16.33
N THR A 296 -24.07 -5.03 16.23
CA THR A 296 -25.44 -5.55 16.32
C THR A 296 -25.97 -6.15 15.03
N GLN A 297 -25.29 -5.92 13.90
CA GLN A 297 -25.69 -6.38 12.57
C GLN A 297 -27.06 -5.83 12.15
N GLN A 298 -27.38 -4.60 12.55
CA GLN A 298 -28.64 -3.92 12.27
C GLN A 298 -28.40 -2.48 11.79
N PRO A 299 -29.34 -1.89 11.03
CA PRO A 299 -29.34 -0.45 10.82
C PRO A 299 -29.62 0.28 12.14
N VAL A 300 -28.82 1.31 12.43
CA VAL A 300 -28.91 2.16 13.61
C VAL A 300 -28.99 3.62 13.17
N VAL A 301 -29.82 4.42 13.85
CA VAL A 301 -29.88 5.86 13.65
C VAL A 301 -28.84 6.50 14.54
N ASP A 302 -27.91 7.24 13.93
CA ASP A 302 -26.83 7.91 14.63
C ASP A 302 -27.38 8.94 15.62
N SER A 303 -26.91 8.90 16.85
CA SER A 303 -27.26 9.78 17.96
C SER A 303 -26.10 10.69 18.39
N GLY A 304 -25.03 10.77 17.59
CA GLY A 304 -23.79 11.48 17.88
C GLY A 304 -22.58 10.56 18.12
N GLU A 305 -22.74 9.25 18.00
CA GLU A 305 -21.64 8.29 18.10
C GLU A 305 -20.73 8.23 16.86
N GLN A 306 -21.18 8.80 15.72
CA GLN A 306 -20.47 8.89 14.45
C GLN A 306 -20.18 7.52 13.82
N GLY A 307 -21.25 6.75 13.61
CA GLY A 307 -21.18 5.46 12.92
C GLY A 307 -20.63 5.56 11.49
N VAL A 308 -20.19 4.45 10.91
CA VAL A 308 -19.52 4.45 9.60
C VAL A 308 -20.50 4.21 8.44
N ILE A 309 -20.49 5.11 7.44
CA ILE A 309 -21.20 4.96 6.17
C ILE A 309 -20.17 4.70 5.05
N TRP A 310 -20.36 3.58 4.36
CA TRP A 310 -19.46 3.09 3.31
C TRP A 310 -19.83 3.61 1.92
N GLU A 311 -19.50 4.88 1.69
CA GLU A 311 -19.57 5.54 0.40
C GLU A 311 -18.22 6.10 0.00
N ARG A 312 -18.01 6.27 -1.31
CA ARG A 312 -16.73 6.73 -1.86
C ARG A 312 -16.95 7.78 -2.90
N HIS A 313 -16.43 8.98 -2.68
CA HIS A 313 -16.56 10.09 -3.60
C HIS A 313 -15.31 10.97 -3.65
N PHE A 314 -15.13 11.65 -4.77
CA PHE A 314 -14.06 12.62 -4.95
C PHE A 314 -14.42 13.97 -4.36
N VAL A 315 -13.41 14.67 -3.84
CA VAL A 315 -13.51 16.09 -3.48
C VAL A 315 -12.69 16.92 -4.46
N PRO A 316 -13.27 17.95 -5.11
CA PRO A 316 -12.54 18.72 -6.10
C PRO A 316 -11.48 19.61 -5.43
N VAL A 317 -10.28 19.62 -5.99
CA VAL A 317 -9.23 20.60 -5.68
C VAL A 317 -8.89 21.44 -6.91
N THR A 318 -8.28 22.58 -6.67
CA THR A 318 -7.77 23.49 -7.71
C THR A 318 -6.25 23.43 -7.78
N GLY A 319 -5.70 23.69 -8.97
CA GLY A 319 -4.27 23.67 -9.20
C GLY A 319 -3.90 23.04 -10.55
N THR A 320 -2.61 22.94 -10.81
CA THR A 320 -2.05 22.25 -11.98
C THR A 320 -1.54 20.87 -11.61
N ASN A 321 -1.46 19.96 -12.59
CA ASN A 321 -0.96 18.60 -12.42
C ASN A 321 -1.68 17.84 -11.31
N ILE A 322 -3.01 17.74 -11.41
CA ILE A 322 -3.87 17.01 -10.48
C ILE A 322 -4.38 15.74 -11.16
N ALA A 323 -4.37 14.62 -10.44
CA ALA A 323 -5.02 13.37 -10.85
C ALA A 323 -5.89 12.84 -9.71
N TYR A 324 -7.00 12.17 -10.04
CA TYR A 324 -7.87 11.56 -9.05
C TYR A 324 -7.61 10.07 -8.92
N VAL A 325 -7.63 9.59 -7.68
CA VAL A 325 -7.29 8.21 -7.31
C VAL A 325 -8.49 7.50 -6.72
N PHE A 326 -8.76 6.28 -7.18
CA PHE A 326 -9.73 5.38 -6.54
C PHE A 326 -9.18 3.96 -6.44
N HIS A 327 -9.76 3.15 -5.56
CA HIS A 327 -9.37 1.76 -5.39
C HIS A 327 -10.45 0.81 -5.92
N LEU A 328 -10.04 -0.29 -6.53
CA LEU A 328 -10.96 -1.25 -7.15
C LEU A 328 -10.79 -2.65 -6.57
N TYR A 329 -11.74 -3.02 -5.72
CA TYR A 329 -11.88 -4.37 -5.18
C TYR A 329 -13.27 -4.96 -5.43
N ASP A 330 -14.07 -4.34 -6.30
CA ASP A 330 -15.47 -4.73 -6.50
C ASP A 330 -15.61 -5.98 -7.39
N PRO A 331 -16.52 -6.92 -7.05
CA PRO A 331 -17.22 -7.01 -5.76
C PRO A 331 -16.28 -7.52 -4.67
N TYR A 332 -16.28 -6.83 -3.52
CA TYR A 332 -15.41 -7.14 -2.39
C TYR A 332 -15.56 -8.59 -1.91
N GLU A 333 -16.78 -9.12 -1.94
CA GLU A 333 -17.05 -10.50 -1.54
C GLU A 333 -16.26 -11.50 -2.39
N TYR A 334 -15.99 -11.18 -3.65
CA TYR A 334 -15.19 -12.03 -4.52
C TYR A 334 -13.70 -11.80 -4.33
N THR A 335 -13.26 -10.54 -4.37
CA THR A 335 -11.83 -10.20 -4.37
C THR A 335 -11.15 -10.45 -3.02
N SER A 336 -11.92 -10.42 -1.94
CA SER A 336 -11.42 -10.39 -0.57
C SER A 336 -11.98 -11.51 0.32
N ALA A 337 -13.21 -11.95 0.06
CA ALA A 337 -13.93 -12.90 0.92
C ALA A 337 -14.17 -14.28 0.31
N GLY A 338 -13.61 -14.56 -0.88
CA GLY A 338 -13.66 -15.89 -1.48
C GLY A 338 -15.04 -16.31 -2.00
N ALA A 339 -15.94 -15.36 -2.32
CA ALA A 339 -17.22 -15.68 -2.95
C ALA A 339 -17.01 -16.44 -4.27
N ALA A 340 -17.85 -17.42 -4.56
CA ALA A 340 -17.60 -18.36 -5.67
C ALA A 340 -17.60 -17.74 -7.08
N SER A 341 -18.27 -16.59 -7.27
CA SER A 341 -18.40 -15.94 -8.58
C SER A 341 -18.54 -14.43 -8.45
N PHE A 342 -18.27 -13.73 -9.57
CA PHE A 342 -18.50 -12.30 -9.73
C PHE A 342 -19.27 -12.03 -11.02
N SER A 343 -19.86 -10.84 -11.10
CA SER A 343 -20.49 -10.34 -12.32
C SER A 343 -19.54 -9.39 -13.03
N ARG A 344 -19.22 -9.65 -14.32
CA ARG A 344 -18.47 -8.71 -15.16
C ARG A 344 -19.08 -7.31 -15.11
N GLN A 345 -20.40 -7.21 -15.24
CA GLN A 345 -21.11 -5.94 -15.25
C GLN A 345 -20.90 -5.16 -13.94
N THR A 346 -20.78 -5.85 -12.80
CA THR A 346 -20.51 -5.19 -11.52
C THR A 346 -19.12 -4.54 -11.51
N VAL A 347 -18.11 -5.24 -12.03
CA VAL A 347 -16.73 -4.72 -12.14
C VAL A 347 -16.68 -3.53 -13.09
N GLU A 348 -17.27 -3.67 -14.28
CA GLU A 348 -17.30 -2.59 -15.28
C GLU A 348 -18.06 -1.36 -14.77
N ASN A 349 -19.20 -1.55 -14.10
CA ASN A 349 -19.97 -0.46 -13.52
C ASN A 349 -19.20 0.28 -12.41
N ALA A 350 -18.39 -0.42 -11.62
CA ALA A 350 -17.58 0.21 -10.58
C ALA A 350 -16.56 1.19 -11.19
N ILE A 351 -15.91 0.80 -12.29
CA ILE A 351 -14.97 1.66 -13.04
C ILE A 351 -15.73 2.81 -13.72
N ASP A 352 -16.82 2.51 -14.41
CA ASP A 352 -17.59 3.50 -15.19
C ASP A 352 -18.24 4.56 -14.33
N ALA A 353 -18.69 4.20 -13.12
CA ALA A 353 -19.21 5.14 -12.15
C ALA A 353 -18.15 6.18 -11.76
N LYS A 354 -16.89 5.76 -11.61
CA LYS A 354 -15.77 6.65 -11.25
C LYS A 354 -15.34 7.56 -12.40
N VAL A 355 -15.40 7.07 -13.63
CA VAL A 355 -15.25 7.92 -14.82
C VAL A 355 -16.34 9.00 -14.86
N ALA A 356 -17.60 8.59 -14.71
CA ALA A 356 -18.73 9.51 -14.74
C ALA A 356 -18.73 10.51 -13.57
N GLU A 357 -18.19 10.12 -12.42
CA GLU A 357 -17.99 11.02 -11.28
C GLU A 357 -16.86 12.03 -11.55
N ARG A 358 -15.70 11.57 -12.04
CA ARG A 358 -14.59 12.44 -12.44
C ARG A 358 -15.05 13.48 -13.46
N ASP A 359 -15.80 13.07 -14.47
CA ASP A 359 -16.27 13.98 -15.53
C ASP A 359 -17.22 15.09 -15.00
N LYS A 360 -17.81 14.93 -13.80
CA LYS A 360 -18.61 15.98 -13.14
C LYS A 360 -17.77 16.99 -12.37
N ILE A 361 -16.61 16.59 -11.86
CA ILE A 361 -15.74 17.45 -11.05
C ILE A 361 -14.73 18.24 -11.90
N GLY A 362 -14.32 17.70 -13.05
CA GLY A 362 -13.43 18.42 -13.98
C GLY A 362 -12.67 17.51 -14.93
N SER A 363 -11.71 18.10 -15.65
CA SER A 363 -10.81 17.37 -16.56
C SER A 363 -9.47 17.14 -15.88
N ALA A 364 -9.31 15.94 -15.32
CA ALA A 364 -8.08 15.47 -14.68
C ALA A 364 -7.94 13.95 -14.93
N PRO A 365 -6.72 13.40 -15.04
CA PRO A 365 -6.54 11.96 -15.17
C PRO A 365 -7.15 11.20 -14.00
N LEU A 366 -7.66 10.01 -14.30
CA LEU A 366 -8.15 9.05 -13.32
C LEU A 366 -7.17 7.87 -13.28
N ILE A 367 -6.83 7.41 -12.09
CA ILE A 367 -5.93 6.29 -11.87
C ILE A 367 -6.44 5.38 -10.75
N ILE A 368 -6.22 4.08 -10.92
CA ILE A 368 -6.44 3.09 -9.87
C ILE A 368 -5.08 2.80 -9.23
N THR A 369 -4.85 3.24 -8.00
CA THR A 369 -3.56 2.99 -7.33
C THR A 369 -3.55 1.68 -6.55
N GLU A 370 -4.72 1.08 -6.36
CA GLU A 370 -4.88 -0.28 -5.84
C GLU A 370 -6.03 -1.04 -6.53
N TYR A 371 -5.70 -2.20 -7.08
CA TYR A 371 -6.65 -3.24 -7.43
C TYR A 371 -6.04 -4.62 -7.26
N GLY A 372 -6.86 -5.62 -6.97
CA GLY A 372 -6.36 -6.98 -6.86
C GLY A 372 -7.39 -7.96 -6.32
N VAL A 373 -6.94 -9.20 -6.16
CA VAL A 373 -7.73 -10.28 -5.60
C VAL A 373 -6.81 -11.19 -4.79
N ASN A 374 -7.18 -11.46 -3.54
CA ASN A 374 -6.39 -12.30 -2.66
C ASN A 374 -6.49 -13.79 -2.98
N ARG A 375 -5.59 -14.55 -2.37
CA ARG A 375 -5.48 -16.00 -2.49
C ARG A 375 -6.61 -16.80 -1.80
N GLN A 376 -7.70 -16.15 -1.36
CA GLN A 376 -8.93 -16.88 -1.04
C GLN A 376 -9.57 -17.41 -2.32
N GLN A 377 -9.26 -16.78 -3.46
CA GLN A 377 -9.57 -17.30 -4.78
C GLN A 377 -8.40 -18.14 -5.33
N PRO A 378 -8.68 -19.27 -6.00
CA PRO A 378 -7.65 -20.02 -6.71
C PRO A 378 -7.14 -19.21 -7.92
N ALA A 379 -5.91 -19.48 -8.36
CA ALA A 379 -5.19 -18.66 -9.35
C ALA A 379 -5.98 -18.42 -10.65
N GLU A 380 -6.71 -19.42 -11.15
CA GLU A 380 -7.54 -19.29 -12.35
C GLU A 380 -8.70 -18.30 -12.17
N LYS A 381 -9.31 -18.26 -10.99
CA LYS A 381 -10.40 -17.34 -10.65
C LYS A 381 -9.88 -15.91 -10.50
N ARG A 382 -8.70 -15.78 -9.91
CA ARG A 382 -8.00 -14.48 -9.82
C ARG A 382 -7.71 -13.91 -11.20
N LEU A 383 -7.22 -14.75 -12.10
CA LEU A 383 -6.96 -14.39 -13.49
C LEU A 383 -8.25 -14.00 -14.26
N GLU A 384 -9.36 -14.70 -14.04
CA GLU A 384 -10.66 -14.34 -14.64
C GLU A 384 -11.07 -12.90 -14.30
N TRP A 385 -10.99 -12.51 -13.02
CA TRP A 385 -11.35 -11.16 -12.59
C TRP A 385 -10.38 -10.10 -13.10
N ILE A 386 -9.07 -10.35 -13.00
CA ILE A 386 -8.04 -9.42 -13.47
C ILE A 386 -8.19 -9.12 -14.97
N ARG A 387 -8.54 -10.11 -15.80
CA ARG A 387 -8.77 -9.89 -17.23
C ARG A 387 -9.95 -8.98 -17.52
N VAL A 388 -11.05 -9.11 -16.77
CA VAL A 388 -12.20 -8.20 -16.90
C VAL A 388 -11.78 -6.77 -16.58
N VAL A 389 -11.01 -6.58 -15.50
CA VAL A 389 -10.46 -5.26 -15.14
C VAL A 389 -9.57 -4.73 -16.26
N HIS A 390 -8.56 -5.49 -16.70
CA HIS A 390 -7.62 -5.05 -17.74
C HIS A 390 -8.30 -4.73 -19.07
N GLU A 391 -9.30 -5.50 -19.50
CA GLU A 391 -10.10 -5.19 -20.68
C GLU A 391 -10.81 -3.84 -20.55
N ARG A 392 -11.42 -3.56 -19.39
CA ARG A 392 -12.12 -2.29 -19.16
C ARG A 392 -11.15 -1.12 -19.06
N LEU A 393 -10.00 -1.31 -18.42
CA LEU A 393 -8.96 -0.28 -18.32
C LEU A 393 -8.34 0.06 -19.67
N ARG A 394 -8.17 -0.93 -20.57
CA ARG A 394 -7.79 -0.66 -21.97
C ARG A 394 -8.85 0.15 -22.71
N ALA A 395 -10.13 -0.16 -22.51
CA ALA A 395 -11.24 0.55 -23.17
C ALA A 395 -11.42 2.00 -22.68
N THR A 396 -11.04 2.28 -21.43
CA THR A 396 -11.20 3.59 -20.78
C THR A 396 -9.89 4.39 -20.72
N SER A 397 -8.76 3.78 -21.10
CA SER A 397 -7.40 4.35 -21.01
C SER A 397 -7.01 4.79 -19.59
N ILE A 398 -7.57 4.15 -18.56
CA ILE A 398 -7.26 4.44 -17.16
C ILE A 398 -5.93 3.76 -16.79
N SER A 399 -5.10 4.50 -16.05
CA SER A 399 -3.87 3.96 -15.45
C SER A 399 -4.20 3.11 -14.22
N ALA A 400 -3.42 2.05 -13.95
CA ALA A 400 -3.71 1.17 -12.83
C ALA A 400 -2.48 0.47 -12.24
N LEU A 401 -2.42 0.35 -10.92
CA LEU A 401 -1.35 -0.30 -10.17
C LEU A 401 -1.93 -1.45 -9.33
N TYR A 402 -1.42 -2.65 -9.55
CA TYR A 402 -1.88 -3.85 -8.86
C TYR A 402 -1.39 -3.83 -7.40
N PHE A 403 -2.31 -4.00 -6.46
CA PHE A 403 -2.00 -4.15 -5.05
C PHE A 403 -1.85 -5.65 -4.74
N THR A 404 -0.67 -6.15 -4.39
CA THR A 404 0.65 -5.49 -4.29
C THR A 404 1.73 -6.43 -4.84
N TYR A 405 2.96 -5.96 -5.11
CA TYR A 405 3.96 -6.83 -5.75
C TYR A 405 4.49 -7.94 -4.82
N LYS A 406 4.67 -7.64 -3.52
CA LYS A 406 5.30 -8.54 -2.54
C LYS A 406 4.52 -8.52 -1.23
N SER A 407 4.27 -9.69 -0.67
CA SER A 407 3.78 -9.87 0.69
C SER A 407 4.85 -10.49 1.57
N ALA A 408 5.04 -9.89 2.75
CA ALA A 408 5.67 -10.58 3.88
C ALA A 408 4.72 -11.70 4.33
N LEU A 409 5.23 -12.93 4.38
CA LEU A 409 4.49 -14.10 4.82
C LEU A 409 4.99 -14.55 6.19
N ASP A 410 4.05 -14.98 7.03
CA ASP A 410 4.30 -15.34 8.41
C ASP A 410 3.29 -16.41 8.91
N PRO A 411 3.68 -17.33 9.81
CA PRO A 411 2.79 -18.32 10.43
C PRO A 411 1.49 -17.78 11.02
N TYR A 412 1.52 -16.54 11.51
CA TYR A 412 0.41 -15.91 12.21
C TYR A 412 -0.56 -15.17 11.30
N VAL A 413 -0.23 -15.07 10.00
CA VAL A 413 -1.08 -14.45 9.00
C VAL A 413 -1.70 -15.49 8.07
N PRO A 414 -3.05 -15.56 7.95
CA PRO A 414 -3.74 -16.36 6.94
C PRO A 414 -3.17 -16.14 5.54
N ALA A 415 -2.45 -17.12 5.01
CA ALA A 415 -1.75 -17.00 3.74
C ALA A 415 -2.70 -16.87 2.53
N SER A 416 -3.98 -17.20 2.72
CA SER A 416 -5.06 -16.98 1.75
C SER A 416 -5.45 -15.51 1.62
N THR A 417 -5.20 -14.67 2.64
CA THR A 417 -5.55 -13.25 2.59
C THR A 417 -4.52 -12.39 1.86
N ALA A 418 -3.35 -12.95 1.53
CA ALA A 418 -2.29 -12.24 0.84
C ALA A 418 -2.70 -11.82 -0.58
N PHE A 419 -2.43 -10.56 -0.91
CA PHE A 419 -2.59 -9.98 -2.25
C PHE A 419 -1.30 -10.02 -3.07
N GLY A 420 -0.16 -10.20 -2.41
CA GLY A 420 1.17 -10.17 -3.02
C GLY A 420 1.32 -11.12 -4.21
N LEU A 421 1.85 -10.61 -5.32
CA LEU A 421 2.25 -11.43 -6.46
C LEU A 421 3.46 -12.31 -6.11
N ILE A 422 4.32 -11.81 -5.24
CA ILE A 422 5.50 -12.47 -4.71
C ILE A 422 5.33 -12.62 -3.20
N GLY A 423 5.76 -13.75 -2.64
CA GLY A 423 5.84 -13.99 -1.21
C GLY A 423 7.28 -14.02 -0.74
N GLN A 424 7.54 -13.46 0.44
CA GLN A 424 8.81 -13.58 1.15
C GLN A 424 8.55 -14.05 2.58
N PHE A 425 9.25 -15.10 3.01
CA PHE A 425 9.18 -15.55 4.41
C PHE A 425 10.15 -14.74 5.28
N VAL A 426 9.66 -13.62 5.82
CA VAL A 426 10.51 -12.62 6.50
C VAL A 426 10.95 -13.02 7.92
N THR A 427 10.29 -14.01 8.53
CA THR A 427 10.58 -14.52 9.87
C THR A 427 11.19 -15.93 9.85
N HIS A 428 11.80 -16.32 8.72
CA HIS A 428 12.38 -17.65 8.49
C HIS A 428 13.21 -18.16 9.67
N ASP A 429 14.23 -17.40 10.05
CA ASP A 429 15.20 -17.81 11.07
C ASP A 429 14.59 -17.87 12.49
N THR A 430 13.41 -17.27 12.68
CA THR A 430 12.68 -17.32 13.95
C THR A 430 11.89 -18.62 14.10
N TYR A 431 11.45 -19.22 13.00
CA TYR A 431 10.39 -20.23 12.99
C TYR A 431 10.77 -21.55 12.33
N VAL A 432 11.95 -21.62 11.72
CA VAL A 432 12.46 -22.83 11.07
C VAL A 432 13.53 -23.50 11.93
N THR A 433 13.58 -24.82 11.88
CA THR A 433 14.63 -25.65 12.51
C THR A 433 15.25 -26.58 11.49
N PRO A 434 16.59 -26.77 11.50
CA PRO A 434 17.25 -27.77 10.67
C PRO A 434 16.77 -29.18 11.01
N THR A 435 16.60 -30.02 9.99
CA THR A 435 16.23 -31.44 10.10
C THR A 435 17.09 -32.30 9.19
N ALA A 436 17.00 -33.63 9.31
CA ALA A 436 17.69 -34.54 8.39
C ALA A 436 17.25 -34.37 6.92
N ASP A 437 16.02 -33.88 6.70
CA ASP A 437 15.42 -33.64 5.36
C ASP A 437 15.49 -32.16 4.96
N GLY A 438 16.47 -31.41 5.49
CA GLY A 438 16.65 -29.98 5.29
C GLY A 438 16.11 -29.17 6.45
N GLU A 439 14.84 -28.77 6.40
CA GLU A 439 14.25 -27.82 7.34
C GLU A 439 12.78 -28.14 7.64
N ALA A 440 12.32 -27.77 8.82
CA ALA A 440 10.92 -27.87 9.23
C ALA A 440 10.50 -26.68 10.10
N LEU A 441 9.21 -26.34 10.06
CA LEU A 441 8.62 -25.38 11.00
C LEU A 441 8.74 -25.91 12.43
N GLN A 442 9.02 -25.01 13.36
CA GLN A 442 9.14 -25.36 14.78
C GLN A 442 7.83 -25.97 15.31
N PRO A 443 7.89 -26.99 16.19
CA PRO A 443 6.69 -27.60 16.76
C PRO A 443 5.76 -26.60 17.47
N THR A 444 6.32 -25.53 18.04
CA THR A 444 5.58 -24.48 18.76
C THR A 444 4.65 -23.65 17.89
N ILE A 445 4.95 -23.50 16.60
CA ILE A 445 4.16 -22.71 15.65
C ILE A 445 3.36 -23.56 14.65
N LEU A 446 3.51 -24.89 14.69
CA LEU A 446 2.90 -25.77 13.69
C LEU A 446 1.37 -25.66 13.68
N SER A 447 0.75 -25.64 14.87
CA SER A 447 -0.70 -25.54 14.99
C SER A 447 -1.26 -24.23 14.42
N VAL A 448 -0.59 -23.10 14.67
CA VAL A 448 -1.02 -21.80 14.11
C VAL A 448 -0.75 -21.72 12.61
N SER A 449 0.38 -22.25 12.15
CA SER A 449 0.70 -22.35 10.73
C SER A 449 -0.34 -23.17 9.95
N GLN A 450 -0.83 -24.26 10.54
CA GLN A 450 -1.90 -25.08 9.97
C GLN A 450 -3.21 -24.33 9.88
N LYS A 451 -3.61 -23.67 10.98
CA LYS A 451 -4.84 -22.87 11.04
C LYS A 451 -4.85 -21.76 9.99
N ASN A 452 -3.70 -21.13 9.76
CA ASN A 452 -3.54 -20.02 8.82
C ASN A 452 -3.16 -20.47 7.40
N GLY A 453 -3.05 -21.78 7.15
CA GLY A 453 -2.63 -22.31 5.85
C GLY A 453 -1.17 -22.02 5.47
N PHE A 454 -0.38 -21.49 6.39
CA PHE A 454 1.03 -21.17 6.16
C PHE A 454 1.89 -22.43 6.02
N GLU A 455 1.59 -23.54 6.73
CA GLU A 455 2.37 -24.78 6.60
C GLU A 455 2.39 -25.30 5.16
N SER A 456 1.24 -25.27 4.47
CA SER A 456 1.13 -25.70 3.08
C SER A 456 1.93 -24.78 2.15
N VAL A 457 1.89 -23.47 2.39
CA VAL A 457 2.66 -22.47 1.62
C VAL A 457 4.17 -22.63 1.85
N PHE A 458 4.60 -22.79 3.10
CA PHE A 458 5.99 -23.07 3.45
C PHE A 458 6.49 -24.33 2.74
N THR A 459 5.76 -25.43 2.88
CA THR A 459 6.15 -26.72 2.30
C THR A 459 6.26 -26.68 0.77
N ALA A 460 5.32 -25.99 0.11
CA ALA A 460 5.29 -25.92 -1.34
C ALA A 460 6.33 -24.96 -1.93
N TYR A 461 6.68 -23.87 -1.23
CA TYR A 461 7.39 -22.75 -1.85
C TYR A 461 8.66 -22.29 -1.12
N PHE A 462 8.83 -22.58 0.17
CA PHE A 462 9.91 -22.02 0.97
C PHE A 462 10.79 -23.06 1.67
N LYS A 463 10.35 -24.30 1.83
CA LYS A 463 11.14 -25.36 2.48
C LYS A 463 12.48 -25.57 1.75
N GLY A 464 13.59 -25.40 2.48
CA GLY A 464 14.95 -25.55 1.94
C GLY A 464 15.41 -24.38 1.07
N GLN A 465 14.66 -23.28 1.04
CA GLN A 465 15.06 -22.04 0.38
C GLN A 465 15.71 -21.09 1.40
N PRO A 466 16.65 -20.22 0.97
CA PRO A 466 17.22 -19.22 1.87
C PRO A 466 16.16 -18.21 2.34
N SER A 467 16.37 -17.58 3.49
CA SER A 467 15.45 -16.57 4.08
C SER A 467 15.22 -15.34 3.19
N THR A 468 16.10 -15.09 2.24
CA THR A 468 15.98 -14.02 1.22
C THR A 468 15.21 -14.44 -0.02
N PHE A 469 14.78 -15.70 -0.12
CA PHE A 469 14.10 -16.23 -1.30
C PHE A 469 12.74 -15.55 -1.52
N LEU A 470 12.51 -15.15 -2.77
CA LEU A 470 11.27 -14.55 -3.23
C LEU A 470 10.55 -15.56 -4.14
N SER A 471 9.33 -15.93 -3.76
CA SER A 471 8.54 -16.91 -4.50
C SER A 471 7.35 -16.27 -5.18
N PRO A 472 7.07 -16.54 -6.48
CA PRO A 472 5.80 -16.16 -7.10
C PRO A 472 4.62 -16.96 -6.56
N MET A 473 4.84 -17.95 -5.69
CA MET A 473 3.81 -18.87 -5.19
C MET A 473 3.02 -19.47 -6.36
N ASP A 474 1.69 -19.30 -6.37
CA ASP A 474 0.78 -19.72 -7.44
C ASP A 474 0.40 -18.57 -8.42
N ASN A 475 1.20 -17.49 -8.49
CA ASN A 475 0.89 -16.29 -9.27
C ASN A 475 1.52 -16.21 -10.66
N ALA A 476 2.13 -17.29 -11.18
CA ALA A 476 2.81 -17.26 -12.48
C ALA A 476 1.92 -16.75 -13.63
N SER A 477 0.64 -17.17 -13.65
CA SER A 477 -0.33 -16.72 -14.66
C SER A 477 -0.76 -15.27 -14.48
N LEU A 478 -0.83 -14.78 -13.23
CA LEU A 478 -1.15 -13.38 -12.93
C LEU A 478 0.01 -12.46 -13.32
N LEU A 479 1.25 -12.85 -13.02
CA LEU A 479 2.45 -12.12 -13.43
C LEU A 479 2.51 -11.98 -14.96
N ALA A 480 2.24 -13.07 -15.68
CA ALA A 480 2.19 -13.04 -17.15
C ALA A 480 1.09 -12.11 -17.69
N GLU A 481 -0.09 -12.10 -17.07
CA GLU A 481 -1.19 -11.19 -17.44
C GLU A 481 -0.82 -9.72 -17.17
N LEU A 482 -0.16 -9.40 -16.06
CA LEU A 482 0.28 -8.04 -15.75
C LEU A 482 1.35 -7.54 -16.72
N THR A 483 2.30 -8.40 -17.09
CA THR A 483 3.26 -8.08 -18.16
C THR A 483 2.56 -7.85 -19.50
N ALA A 484 1.55 -8.66 -19.84
CA ALA A 484 0.79 -8.49 -21.07
C ALA A 484 -0.12 -7.24 -21.06
N PHE A 485 -0.58 -6.79 -19.91
CA PHE A 485 -1.35 -5.56 -19.75
C PHE A 485 -0.49 -4.29 -19.85
N SER A 486 0.77 -4.39 -19.45
CA SER A 486 1.73 -3.29 -19.50
C SER A 486 2.39 -3.11 -20.88
N ARG A 487 2.22 -4.07 -21.78
CA ARG A 487 2.56 -3.90 -23.21
C ARG A 487 1.40 -3.26 -23.97
#